data_AF-A0A291LIG7-F1
#
_entry.id   AF-A0A291LIG7-F1
#
_cell.length_a   1.000
_cell.length_b   1.000
_cell.length_c   1.000
_cell.angle_alpha   90.00
_cell.angle_beta   90.00
_cell.angle_gamma   90.00
#
_symmetry.space_group_name_H-M   'P 1'
#
loop_
_entity.id
_entity.type
_entity.pdbx_description
1 polymer ?
#
loop_
_entity_poly.entity_id
_entity_poly.type
_entity_poly.pdbx_seq_one_letter_code
_entity_poly.pdbx_strand_id
1 'polypeptide(L)'
;MITIRENPGCNLGWAVVAAFQISLHVKDKAILNEIEAFFGGIGQNKQGKNKWTFVVSSLNEIKKIVEHFDIYPLITQKYGDYLLFREAVTLIQRKEHLTLEGLEKIVAIKASMNLGLSKKLQEAFPNINQKNRLLVHTPKIPNPFWIAGFTSGEGCFFFNIGKDSKMKLGYRVRVGFQLTQHIRDRQLLILLETYFGCGKYYLANDHRHGDYIVSDISALIEKIIPFFTQYKIIGIKEQDYLCWCEAINLIIAKKHLTLEGIDQIRKLRGNMNTSRVLVESESPCLEVGKEIISNVNVIKRRLVKPIRVQEVKSGKTLNFSSIREAYLYLLNINKVSISTISRYLDTGKSVKGCVFFSVNNID
;
A
#
# COMPACT_ATOMS: atom_id res chain seq x y z
N MET A 1 17.32 -13.10 1.69
CA MET A 1 18.70 -12.81 2.11
C MET A 1 19.51 -14.08 2.12
N ILE A 2 20.81 -13.97 1.86
CA ILE A 2 21.79 -15.05 2.02
C ILE A 2 22.74 -14.62 3.14
N THR A 3 23.02 -15.52 4.08
CA THR A 3 23.98 -15.32 5.17
C THR A 3 25.07 -16.38 5.03
N ILE A 4 26.33 -15.96 5.10
CA ILE A 4 27.50 -16.84 5.13
C ILE A 4 28.20 -16.53 6.45
N ARG A 5 28.30 -17.52 7.33
CA ARG A 5 28.86 -17.38 8.67
C ARG A 5 29.84 -18.50 8.96
N GLU A 6 30.86 -18.22 9.76
CA GLU A 6 31.76 -19.28 10.22
C GLU A 6 30.98 -20.33 11.02
N ASN A 7 31.33 -21.58 10.77
CA ASN A 7 30.85 -22.72 11.50
C ASN A 7 31.93 -23.80 11.47
N PRO A 8 32.69 -23.99 12.56
CA PRO A 8 33.73 -25.02 12.65
C PRO A 8 33.20 -26.44 12.43
N GLY A 9 31.90 -26.67 12.63
CA GLY A 9 31.26 -27.97 12.35
C GLY A 9 30.99 -28.24 10.87
N CYS A 10 31.25 -27.28 9.97
CA CYS A 10 31.16 -27.48 8.52
C CYS A 10 32.56 -27.79 7.95
N ASN A 11 32.65 -28.70 6.97
CA ASN A 11 33.93 -29.10 6.36
C ASN A 11 34.74 -27.94 5.79
N LEU A 12 34.06 -26.92 5.25
CA LEU A 12 34.70 -25.72 4.70
C LEU A 12 34.87 -24.60 5.73
N GLY A 13 34.48 -24.81 7.00
CA GLY A 13 34.48 -23.78 8.04
C GLY A 13 33.37 -22.73 7.91
N TRP A 14 32.49 -22.85 6.90
CA TRP A 14 31.42 -21.89 6.61
C TRP A 14 30.06 -22.57 6.47
N ALA A 15 29.03 -21.94 7.05
CA ALA A 15 27.63 -22.29 6.86
C ALA A 15 26.93 -21.23 6.00
N VAL A 16 26.22 -21.70 4.98
CA VAL A 16 25.36 -20.87 4.11
C VAL A 16 23.91 -21.03 4.54
N VAL A 17 23.22 -19.92 4.78
CA VAL A 17 21.81 -19.89 5.17
C VAL A 17 21.04 -18.95 4.25
N ALA A 18 20.02 -19.47 3.58
CA ALA A 18 19.02 -18.67 2.89
C ALA A 18 17.84 -18.37 3.83
N ALA A 19 17.32 -17.14 3.79
CA ALA A 19 16.10 -16.78 4.52
C ALA A 19 15.30 -15.71 3.77
N PHE A 20 13.98 -15.80 3.80
CA PHE A 20 13.07 -14.72 3.42
C PHE A 20 12.53 -14.06 4.70
N GLN A 21 12.48 -12.73 4.72
CA GLN A 21 12.08 -11.99 5.91
C GLN A 21 11.27 -10.74 5.57
N ILE A 22 10.20 -10.50 6.33
CA ILE A 22 9.45 -9.24 6.34
C ILE A 22 9.36 -8.78 7.79
N SER A 23 9.87 -7.58 8.07
CA SER A 23 9.76 -6.96 9.40
C SER A 23 8.77 -5.80 9.35
N LEU A 24 7.83 -5.76 10.29
CA LEU A 24 6.87 -4.67 10.46
C LEU A 24 6.85 -4.20 11.93
N HIS A 25 6.44 -2.96 12.17
CA HIS A 25 6.23 -2.46 13.52
C HIS A 25 5.20 -3.31 14.28
N VAL A 26 5.25 -3.34 15.63
CA VAL A 26 4.34 -4.20 16.44
C VAL A 26 2.85 -4.02 16.15
N LYS A 27 2.47 -2.81 15.71
CA LYS A 27 1.10 -2.42 15.35
C LYS A 27 0.54 -3.13 14.13
N ASP A 28 1.42 -3.67 13.29
CA ASP A 28 1.06 -4.34 12.04
C ASP A 28 1.35 -5.86 12.11
N LYS A 29 1.40 -6.44 13.32
CA LYS A 29 1.61 -7.88 13.51
C LYS A 29 0.55 -8.71 12.76
N ALA A 30 -0.70 -8.26 12.75
CA ALA A 30 -1.79 -8.95 12.06
C ALA A 30 -1.48 -9.19 10.56
N ILE A 31 -0.83 -8.23 9.90
CA ILE A 31 -0.41 -8.37 8.49
C ILE A 31 0.58 -9.53 8.33
N LEU A 32 1.49 -9.72 9.28
CA LEU A 32 2.44 -10.83 9.21
C LEU A 32 1.75 -12.20 9.40
N ASN A 33 0.70 -12.26 10.21
CA ASN A 33 -0.13 -13.48 10.34
C ASN A 33 -0.89 -13.75 9.04
N GLU A 34 -1.41 -12.72 8.36
CA GLU A 34 -2.07 -12.86 7.06
C GLU A 34 -1.09 -13.34 5.97
N ILE A 35 0.15 -12.82 5.96
CA ILE A 35 1.21 -13.27 5.04
C ILE A 35 1.57 -14.73 5.32
N GLU A 36 1.71 -15.12 6.59
CA GLU A 36 1.94 -16.50 6.99
C GLU A 36 0.82 -17.42 6.50
N ALA A 37 -0.44 -17.05 6.73
CA ALA A 37 -1.61 -17.79 6.26
C ALA A 37 -1.67 -17.87 4.72
N PHE A 38 -1.35 -16.78 4.02
CA PHE A 38 -1.30 -16.72 2.57
C PHE A 38 -0.32 -17.74 1.97
N PHE A 39 0.85 -17.93 2.58
CA PHE A 39 1.81 -18.93 2.15
C PHE A 39 1.54 -20.34 2.71
N GLY A 40 0.35 -20.59 3.25
CA GLY A 40 -0.07 -21.88 3.76
C GLY A 40 0.58 -22.25 5.10
N GLY A 41 0.78 -21.27 5.97
CA GLY A 41 1.30 -21.47 7.33
C GLY A 41 2.79 -21.80 7.40
N ILE A 42 3.58 -21.42 6.39
CA ILE A 42 5.04 -21.64 6.41
C ILE A 42 5.78 -20.55 7.19
N GLY A 43 6.97 -20.88 7.67
CA GLY A 43 7.81 -19.93 8.40
C GLY A 43 7.33 -19.70 9.82
N GLN A 44 7.71 -18.57 10.39
CA GLN A 44 7.37 -18.22 11.77
C GLN A 44 7.46 -16.71 12.01
N ASN A 45 6.64 -16.23 12.94
CA ASN A 45 6.65 -14.84 13.39
C ASN A 45 7.49 -14.67 14.66
N LYS A 46 8.56 -13.86 14.57
CA LYS A 46 9.49 -13.59 15.68
C LYS A 46 9.28 -12.20 16.25
N GLN A 47 9.11 -12.11 17.57
CA GLN A 47 8.99 -10.84 18.29
C GLN A 47 10.37 -10.21 18.52
N GLY A 48 10.47 -8.91 18.23
CA GLY A 48 11.54 -8.04 18.71
C GLY A 48 10.96 -6.91 19.57
N LYS A 49 11.81 -5.96 19.99
CA LYS A 49 11.42 -4.87 20.90
C LYS A 49 10.22 -4.05 20.39
N ASN A 50 10.35 -3.48 19.19
CA ASN A 50 9.33 -2.61 18.56
C ASN A 50 8.90 -3.11 17.17
N LYS A 51 9.12 -4.40 16.88
CA LYS A 51 8.77 -4.99 15.59
C LYS A 51 8.48 -6.48 15.72
N TRP A 52 7.72 -7.00 14.77
CA TRP A 52 7.63 -8.42 14.49
C TRP A 52 8.31 -8.72 13.16
N THR A 53 8.85 -9.92 13.00
CA THR A 53 9.47 -10.36 11.75
C THR A 53 8.97 -11.74 11.36
N PHE A 54 8.31 -11.81 10.22
CA PHE A 54 8.01 -13.06 9.54
C PHE A 54 9.30 -13.59 8.92
N VAL A 55 9.67 -14.84 9.22
CA VAL A 55 10.91 -15.47 8.76
C VAL A 55 10.61 -16.85 8.18
N VAL A 56 11.03 -17.08 6.93
CA VAL A 56 11.05 -18.40 6.29
C VAL A 56 12.51 -18.78 6.05
N SER A 57 12.97 -19.87 6.66
CA SER A 57 14.37 -20.33 6.57
C SER A 57 14.53 -21.79 6.20
N SER A 58 13.45 -22.58 6.21
CA SER A 58 13.48 -23.97 5.71
C SER A 58 13.61 -23.95 4.20
N LEU A 59 14.50 -24.78 3.65
CA LEU A 59 14.73 -24.82 2.20
C LEU A 59 13.47 -25.23 1.40
N ASN A 60 12.68 -26.15 1.96
CA ASN A 60 11.41 -26.58 1.35
C ASN A 60 10.37 -25.45 1.33
N GLU A 61 10.33 -24.64 2.38
CA GLU A 61 9.40 -23.50 2.46
C GLU A 61 9.87 -22.32 1.61
N ILE A 62 11.18 -22.06 1.55
CA ILE A 62 11.78 -21.05 0.66
C ILE A 62 11.44 -21.36 -0.80
N LYS A 63 11.35 -22.65 -1.18
CA LYS A 63 10.92 -23.04 -2.53
C LYS A 63 9.54 -22.45 -2.87
N LYS A 64 8.57 -22.51 -1.94
CA LYS A 64 7.25 -21.91 -2.14
C LYS A 64 7.32 -20.38 -2.32
N ILE A 65 8.22 -19.72 -1.57
CA ILE A 65 8.48 -18.28 -1.74
C ILE A 65 9.04 -17.98 -3.14
N VAL A 66 9.99 -18.78 -3.60
CA VAL A 66 10.57 -18.65 -4.95
C VAL A 66 9.52 -18.84 -6.03
N GLU A 67 8.74 -19.92 -5.96
CA GLU A 67 7.66 -20.25 -6.90
C GLU A 67 6.64 -19.10 -7.00
N HIS A 68 6.26 -18.50 -5.86
CA HIS A 68 5.36 -17.35 -5.86
C HIS A 68 5.94 -16.15 -6.60
N PHE A 69 7.18 -15.74 -6.32
CA PHE A 69 7.79 -14.57 -6.94
C PHE A 69 8.26 -14.80 -8.38
N ASP A 70 8.33 -16.05 -8.85
CA ASP A 70 8.51 -16.38 -10.26
C ASP A 70 7.21 -16.11 -11.05
N ILE A 71 6.05 -16.37 -10.45
CA ILE A 71 4.72 -16.09 -11.04
C ILE A 71 4.34 -14.61 -10.89
N TYR A 72 4.65 -14.02 -9.73
CA TYR A 72 4.31 -12.65 -9.36
C TYR A 72 5.59 -11.84 -9.08
N PRO A 73 6.33 -11.44 -10.13
CA PRO A 73 7.63 -10.80 -9.97
C PRO A 73 7.54 -9.43 -9.30
N LEU A 74 8.59 -9.11 -8.53
CA LEU A 74 8.81 -7.77 -7.99
C LEU A 74 9.13 -6.79 -9.13
N ILE A 75 8.77 -5.51 -8.97
CA ILE A 75 9.00 -4.49 -10.00
C ILE A 75 9.93 -3.35 -9.55
N THR A 76 10.44 -3.40 -8.32
CA THR A 76 11.49 -2.49 -7.83
C THR A 76 12.87 -3.09 -8.09
N GLN A 77 13.95 -2.35 -7.83
CA GLN A 77 15.31 -2.88 -7.87
C GLN A 77 15.53 -4.08 -6.92
N LYS A 78 14.61 -4.34 -5.97
CA LYS A 78 14.61 -5.56 -5.15
C LYS A 78 14.45 -6.83 -6.00
N TYR A 79 13.88 -6.75 -7.21
CA TYR A 79 13.83 -7.89 -8.11
C TYR A 79 15.23 -8.41 -8.49
N GLY A 80 16.22 -7.53 -8.63
CA GLY A 80 17.62 -7.93 -8.81
C GLY A 80 18.17 -8.74 -7.62
N ASP A 81 17.82 -8.37 -6.37
CA ASP A 81 18.16 -9.18 -5.19
C ASP A 81 17.45 -10.52 -5.20
N TYR A 82 16.18 -10.55 -5.64
CA TYR A 82 15.40 -11.77 -5.73
C TYR A 82 16.00 -12.76 -6.74
N LEU A 83 16.42 -12.31 -7.92
CA LEU A 83 17.04 -13.19 -8.92
C LEU A 83 18.33 -13.83 -8.41
N LEU A 84 19.18 -13.01 -7.75
CA LEU A 84 20.40 -13.49 -7.09
C LEU A 84 20.08 -14.45 -5.94
N PHE A 85 19.07 -14.14 -5.13
CA PHE A 85 18.60 -15.02 -4.06
C PHE A 85 18.11 -16.37 -4.59
N ARG A 86 17.29 -16.36 -5.64
CA ARG A 86 16.77 -17.56 -6.30
C ARG A 86 17.90 -18.45 -6.79
N GLU A 87 18.92 -17.87 -7.44
CA GLU A 87 20.09 -18.61 -7.90
C GLU A 87 20.87 -19.25 -6.75
N ALA A 88 21.14 -18.51 -5.67
CA ALA A 88 21.80 -19.07 -4.49
C ALA A 88 20.99 -20.21 -3.86
N VAL A 89 19.65 -20.08 -3.81
CA VAL A 89 18.76 -21.16 -3.34
C VAL A 89 18.89 -22.41 -4.22
N THR A 90 18.98 -22.27 -5.54
CA THR A 90 19.22 -23.40 -6.46
C THR A 90 20.55 -24.11 -6.17
N LEU A 91 21.63 -23.36 -5.96
CA LEU A 91 22.94 -23.94 -5.57
C LEU A 91 22.86 -24.67 -4.22
N ILE A 92 22.08 -24.14 -3.28
CA ILE A 92 21.85 -24.78 -1.97
C ILE A 92 21.07 -26.08 -2.13
N GLN A 93 20.00 -26.09 -2.94
CA GLN A 93 19.18 -27.28 -3.23
C GLN A 93 19.99 -28.41 -3.87
N ARG A 94 20.94 -28.07 -4.74
CA ARG A 94 21.84 -29.03 -5.37
C ARG A 94 23.01 -29.46 -4.48
N LYS A 95 23.07 -28.95 -3.24
CA LYS A 95 24.18 -29.15 -2.29
C LYS A 95 25.55 -28.66 -2.78
N GLU A 96 25.58 -27.83 -3.82
CA GLU A 96 26.85 -27.28 -4.37
C GLU A 96 27.59 -26.41 -3.35
N HIS A 97 26.85 -25.75 -2.45
CA HIS A 97 27.39 -24.97 -1.33
C HIS A 97 28.30 -25.75 -0.36
N LEU A 98 28.35 -27.08 -0.45
CA LEU A 98 29.26 -27.95 0.33
C LEU A 98 30.64 -28.11 -0.31
N THR A 99 30.84 -27.62 -1.53
CA THR A 99 32.12 -27.59 -2.24
C THR A 99 32.70 -26.18 -2.20
N LEU A 100 34.03 -26.06 -2.28
CA LEU A 100 34.69 -24.74 -2.31
C LEU A 100 34.19 -23.90 -3.50
N GLU A 101 34.13 -24.50 -4.70
CA GLU A 101 33.64 -23.84 -5.90
C GLU A 101 32.19 -23.33 -5.75
N GLY A 102 31.28 -24.16 -5.21
CA GLY A 102 29.90 -23.75 -5.00
C GLY A 102 29.74 -22.71 -3.89
N LEU A 103 30.56 -22.76 -2.84
CA LEU A 103 30.62 -21.72 -1.81
C LEU A 103 31.08 -20.40 -2.41
N GLU A 104 32.16 -20.39 -3.19
CA GLU A 104 32.68 -19.20 -3.88
C GLU A 104 31.65 -18.59 -4.83
N LYS A 105 30.88 -19.40 -5.58
CA LYS A 105 29.74 -18.93 -6.39
C LYS A 105 28.70 -18.20 -5.53
N ILE A 106 28.37 -18.73 -4.35
CA ILE A 106 27.41 -18.08 -3.44
C ILE A 106 28.00 -16.81 -2.82
N VAL A 107 29.30 -16.75 -2.54
CA VAL A 107 29.98 -15.52 -2.08
C VAL A 107 29.92 -14.46 -3.18
N ALA A 108 30.17 -14.81 -4.45
CA ALA A 108 30.04 -13.91 -5.60
C ALA A 108 28.62 -13.34 -5.77
N ILE A 109 27.61 -14.18 -5.58
CA ILE A 109 26.20 -13.76 -5.54
C ILE A 109 25.97 -12.79 -4.36
N LYS A 110 26.41 -13.17 -3.15
CA LYS A 110 26.24 -12.38 -1.92
C LYS A 110 26.89 -11.00 -2.02
N ALA A 111 28.02 -10.88 -2.72
CA ALA A 111 28.70 -9.62 -2.98
C ALA A 111 27.82 -8.60 -3.72
N SER A 112 26.86 -9.10 -4.50
CA SER A 112 26.00 -8.31 -5.39
C SER A 112 24.59 -8.07 -4.81
N MET A 113 24.31 -8.67 -3.64
CA MET A 113 23.03 -8.61 -2.95
C MET A 113 23.06 -7.61 -1.80
N ASN A 114 21.99 -6.83 -1.67
CA ASN A 114 21.77 -5.89 -0.56
C ASN A 114 22.98 -4.97 -0.32
N LEU A 115 23.70 -5.16 0.80
CA LEU A 115 24.88 -4.39 1.21
C LEU A 115 26.23 -5.06 0.84
N GLY A 116 26.21 -6.16 0.08
CA GLY A 116 27.42 -6.87 -0.33
C GLY A 116 28.09 -7.69 0.79
N LEU A 117 29.40 -7.89 0.69
CA LEU A 117 30.19 -8.67 1.65
C LEU A 117 30.55 -7.85 2.89
N SER A 118 30.56 -8.48 4.07
CA SER A 118 31.19 -7.92 5.26
C SER A 118 32.71 -7.93 5.12
N LYS A 119 33.42 -7.08 5.88
CA LYS A 119 34.90 -7.06 5.89
C LYS A 119 35.51 -8.45 6.09
N LYS A 120 34.97 -9.19 7.06
CA LYS A 120 35.37 -10.57 7.35
C LYS A 120 35.21 -11.52 6.16
N LEU A 121 34.14 -11.39 5.37
CA LEU A 121 33.97 -12.20 4.16
C LEU A 121 34.89 -11.75 3.02
N GLN A 122 35.23 -10.46 2.93
CA GLN A 122 36.20 -9.97 1.95
C GLN A 122 37.61 -10.50 2.25
N GLU A 123 38.00 -10.54 3.53
CA GLU A 123 39.27 -11.10 3.99
C GLU A 123 39.37 -12.61 3.72
N ALA A 124 38.28 -13.35 3.97
CA ALA A 124 38.24 -14.79 3.73
C ALA A 124 38.19 -15.18 2.25
N PHE A 125 37.66 -14.31 1.38
CA PHE A 125 37.47 -14.55 -0.04
C PHE A 125 37.93 -13.35 -0.89
N PRO A 126 39.24 -13.02 -0.91
CA PRO A 126 39.75 -11.76 -1.45
C PRO A 126 39.66 -11.66 -2.99
N ASN A 127 39.63 -12.80 -3.69
CA ASN A 127 39.69 -12.85 -5.16
C ASN A 127 38.33 -13.13 -5.82
N ILE A 128 37.22 -12.89 -5.11
CA ILE A 128 35.88 -13.14 -5.65
C ILE A 128 35.47 -12.05 -6.62
N ASN A 129 35.17 -12.48 -7.86
CA ASN A 129 34.51 -11.64 -8.84
C ASN A 129 33.02 -11.54 -8.53
N GLN A 130 32.54 -10.34 -8.19
CA GLN A 130 31.12 -10.11 -7.93
C GLN A 130 30.27 -10.42 -9.16
N LYS A 131 29.09 -10.98 -8.93
CA LYS A 131 28.14 -11.28 -10.00
C LYS A 131 27.49 -10.01 -10.54
N ASN A 132 27.26 -9.94 -11.85
CA ASN A 132 26.48 -8.84 -12.42
C ASN A 132 25.04 -8.85 -11.87
N ARG A 133 24.64 -7.75 -11.27
CA ARG A 133 23.28 -7.54 -10.80
C ARG A 133 22.42 -6.94 -11.92
N LEU A 134 21.27 -7.56 -12.19
CA LEU A 134 20.30 -7.01 -13.15
C LEU A 134 19.78 -5.65 -12.66
N LEU A 135 19.88 -4.64 -13.52
CA LEU A 135 19.19 -3.37 -13.34
C LEU A 135 17.74 -3.52 -13.84
N VAL A 136 16.79 -3.37 -12.93
CA VAL A 136 15.38 -3.61 -13.22
C VAL A 136 14.79 -2.39 -13.93
N HIS A 137 14.15 -2.60 -15.08
CA HIS A 137 13.40 -1.57 -15.78
C HIS A 137 11.93 -2.00 -15.88
N THR A 138 11.05 -1.26 -15.19
CA THR A 138 9.62 -1.56 -15.14
C THR A 138 8.87 -0.64 -16.10
N PRO A 139 8.36 -1.14 -17.24
CA PRO A 139 7.71 -0.30 -18.25
C PRO A 139 6.27 0.08 -17.87
N LYS A 140 5.60 -0.74 -17.05
CA LYS A 140 4.23 -0.51 -16.60
C LYS A 140 3.98 -1.13 -15.23
N ILE A 141 3.05 -0.55 -14.49
CA ILE A 141 2.54 -1.14 -13.26
C ILE A 141 1.68 -2.36 -13.64
N PRO A 142 1.97 -3.57 -13.11
CA PRO A 142 1.32 -4.80 -13.58
C PRO A 142 -0.10 -4.94 -13.06
N ASN A 143 -0.39 -4.45 -11.85
CA ASN A 143 -1.64 -4.68 -11.17
C ASN A 143 -1.93 -3.54 -10.15
N PRO A 144 -3.17 -3.00 -10.08
CA PRO A 144 -3.52 -1.98 -9.09
C PRO A 144 -3.38 -2.43 -7.62
N PHE A 145 -3.59 -3.71 -7.32
CA PHE A 145 -3.35 -4.27 -5.97
C PHE A 145 -1.87 -4.17 -5.57
N TRP A 146 -0.95 -4.20 -6.54
CA TRP A 146 0.47 -3.97 -6.27
C TRP A 146 0.69 -2.55 -5.72
N ILE A 147 0.04 -1.54 -6.28
CA ILE A 147 0.15 -0.15 -5.81
C ILE A 147 -0.46 0.00 -4.41
N ALA A 148 -1.60 -0.65 -4.14
CA ALA A 148 -2.20 -0.64 -2.80
C ALA A 148 -1.27 -1.27 -1.75
N GLY A 149 -0.68 -2.44 -2.05
CA GLY A 149 0.30 -3.09 -1.17
C GLY A 149 1.58 -2.26 -1.00
N PHE A 150 2.12 -1.70 -2.09
CA PHE A 150 3.29 -0.83 -2.05
C PHE A 150 3.03 0.44 -1.24
N THR A 151 1.85 1.04 -1.39
CA THR A 151 1.42 2.20 -0.60
C THR A 151 1.22 1.86 0.88
N SER A 152 0.77 0.64 1.19
CA SER A 152 0.65 0.16 2.56
C SER A 152 2.01 0.08 3.28
N GLY A 153 3.09 -0.19 2.54
CA GLY A 153 4.46 -0.16 3.06
C GLY A 153 5.11 1.23 3.04
N GLU A 154 5.17 1.87 1.87
CA GLU A 154 6.02 3.03 1.58
C GLU A 154 5.23 4.35 1.45
N GLY A 155 3.89 4.29 1.46
CA GLY A 155 3.03 5.44 1.25
C GLY A 155 2.85 6.31 2.49
N CYS A 156 2.51 7.57 2.26
CA CYS A 156 2.16 8.54 3.29
C CYS A 156 0.93 9.34 2.86
N PHE A 157 -0.10 9.31 3.70
CA PHE A 157 -1.23 10.23 3.63
C PHE A 157 -1.00 11.32 4.67
N PHE A 158 -0.99 12.58 4.25
CA PHE A 158 -0.66 13.67 5.14
C PHE A 158 -1.53 14.89 4.95
N PHE A 159 -1.63 15.65 6.03
CA PHE A 159 -2.06 17.04 6.01
C PHE A 159 -1.29 17.85 7.05
N ASN A 160 -1.10 19.13 6.76
CA ASN A 160 -0.39 20.07 7.60
C ASN A 160 -1.19 21.37 7.74
N ILE A 161 -1.23 21.92 8.94
CA ILE A 161 -1.84 23.22 9.23
C ILE A 161 -0.67 24.18 9.53
N GLY A 162 -0.35 25.03 8.56
CA GLY A 162 0.72 26.03 8.69
C GLY A 162 0.16 27.42 8.96
N LYS A 163 0.91 28.25 9.69
CA LYS A 163 0.60 29.69 9.76
C LYS A 163 0.75 30.30 8.37
N ASP A 164 -0.21 31.15 8.00
CA ASP A 164 -0.21 31.91 6.76
C ASP A 164 -0.96 33.22 6.98
N SER A 165 -0.22 34.33 7.06
CA SER A 165 -0.78 35.67 7.30
C SER A 165 -1.69 36.17 6.18
N LYS A 166 -1.66 35.54 4.99
CA LYS A 166 -2.54 35.88 3.87
C LYS A 166 -3.94 35.29 4.02
N MET A 167 -4.11 34.31 4.91
CA MET A 167 -5.41 33.65 5.15
C MET A 167 -6.19 34.41 6.22
N LYS A 168 -7.53 34.50 6.08
CA LYS A 168 -8.39 35.22 7.04
C LYS A 168 -8.25 34.74 8.49
N LEU A 169 -8.06 33.43 8.68
CA LEU A 169 -7.85 32.83 10.00
C LEU A 169 -6.37 32.73 10.40
N GLY A 170 -5.44 33.20 9.58
CA GLY A 170 -4.00 33.07 9.81
C GLY A 170 -3.44 31.65 9.60
N TYR A 171 -4.22 30.70 9.08
CA TYR A 171 -3.81 29.32 8.84
C TYR A 171 -4.13 28.85 7.42
N ARG A 172 -3.24 28.02 6.85
CA ARG A 172 -3.44 27.27 5.62
C ARG A 172 -3.36 25.77 5.89
N VAL A 173 -4.36 25.03 5.44
CA VAL A 173 -4.33 23.57 5.42
C VAL A 173 -3.74 23.10 4.09
N ARG A 174 -2.70 22.28 4.15
CA ARG A 174 -2.11 21.57 3.00
C ARG A 174 -2.38 20.09 3.16
N VAL A 175 -2.77 19.41 2.10
CA VAL A 175 -3.01 17.96 2.08
C VAL A 175 -2.22 17.32 0.96
N GLY A 176 -1.87 16.05 1.11
CA GLY A 176 -1.24 15.32 0.03
C GLY A 176 -1.14 13.82 0.26
N PHE A 177 -0.91 13.14 -0.85
CA PHE A 177 -0.51 11.74 -0.91
C PHE A 177 0.94 11.69 -1.42
N GLN A 178 1.77 10.87 -0.78
CA GLN A 178 3.18 10.74 -1.13
C GLN A 178 3.62 9.27 -1.12
N LEU A 179 4.46 8.91 -2.10
CA LEU A 179 5.22 7.66 -2.12
C LEU A 179 6.71 8.00 -2.20
N THR A 180 7.47 7.52 -1.21
CA THR A 180 8.91 7.74 -1.11
C THR A 180 9.65 6.47 -1.46
N GLN A 181 10.74 6.57 -2.21
CA GLN A 181 11.62 5.43 -2.45
C GLN A 181 13.06 5.88 -2.72
N HIS A 182 14.02 4.99 -2.49
CA HIS A 182 15.43 5.23 -2.82
C HIS A 182 15.61 5.62 -4.29
N ILE A 183 16.59 6.49 -4.59
CA ILE A 183 16.81 7.07 -5.92
C ILE A 183 17.00 6.04 -7.04
N ARG A 184 17.48 4.83 -6.69
CA ARG A 184 17.63 3.68 -7.60
C ARG A 184 16.32 3.23 -8.26
N ASP A 185 15.18 3.56 -7.65
CA ASP A 185 13.83 3.25 -8.13
C ASP A 185 13.13 4.51 -8.69
N ARG A 186 13.88 5.56 -9.06
CA ARG A 186 13.34 6.80 -9.64
C ARG A 186 12.36 6.57 -10.78
N GLN A 187 12.69 5.66 -11.70
CA GLN A 187 11.85 5.37 -12.86
C GLN A 187 10.47 4.84 -12.46
N LEU A 188 10.39 4.04 -11.39
CA LEU A 188 9.12 3.57 -10.85
C LEU A 188 8.28 4.73 -10.30
N LEU A 189 8.90 5.70 -9.60
CA LEU A 189 8.17 6.86 -9.09
C LEU A 189 7.69 7.79 -10.23
N ILE A 190 8.49 7.97 -11.28
CA ILE A 190 8.08 8.72 -12.48
C ILE A 190 6.93 8.01 -13.20
N LEU A 191 6.96 6.68 -13.28
CA LEU A 191 5.88 5.88 -13.87
C LEU A 191 4.54 6.10 -13.18
N LEU A 192 4.53 6.45 -11.89
CA LEU A 192 3.29 6.77 -11.16
C LEU A 192 2.61 8.05 -11.66
N GLU A 193 3.38 9.02 -12.19
CA GLU A 193 2.80 10.23 -12.81
C GLU A 193 1.89 9.85 -13.98
N THR A 194 2.37 8.97 -14.86
CA THR A 194 1.60 8.49 -16.01
C THR A 194 0.50 7.53 -15.57
N TYR A 195 0.76 6.64 -14.60
CA TYR A 195 -0.22 5.66 -14.13
C TYR A 195 -1.47 6.31 -13.54
N PHE A 196 -1.31 7.31 -12.67
CA PHE A 196 -2.44 8.06 -12.12
C PHE A 196 -2.87 9.21 -13.03
N GLY A 197 -2.02 9.64 -13.96
CA GLY A 197 -2.23 10.86 -14.75
C GLY A 197 -2.27 12.12 -13.88
N CYS A 198 -1.63 12.12 -12.72
CA CYS A 198 -1.51 13.26 -11.81
C CYS A 198 -0.27 13.10 -10.93
N GLY A 199 -0.01 14.10 -10.07
CA GLY A 199 1.17 14.10 -9.22
C GLY A 199 2.46 14.39 -9.97
N LYS A 200 3.54 14.55 -9.21
CA LYS A 200 4.87 14.84 -9.72
C LYS A 200 5.94 14.13 -8.89
N TYR A 201 6.99 13.68 -9.57
CA TYR A 201 8.23 13.23 -8.95
C TYR A 201 9.08 14.42 -8.51
N TYR A 202 9.65 14.32 -7.32
CA TYR A 202 10.61 15.25 -6.76
C TYR A 202 11.84 14.48 -6.28
N LEU A 203 13.02 14.98 -6.63
CA LEU A 203 14.28 14.50 -6.07
C LEU A 203 14.49 15.15 -4.71
N ALA A 204 14.77 14.35 -3.68
CA ALA A 204 15.10 14.91 -2.38
C ALA A 204 16.43 15.66 -2.42
N ASN A 205 16.57 16.68 -1.57
CA ASN A 205 17.75 17.54 -1.52
C ASN A 205 19.04 16.78 -1.18
N ASP A 206 18.94 15.65 -0.46
CA ASP A 206 20.10 14.81 -0.14
C ASP A 206 20.49 13.84 -1.29
N HIS A 207 19.73 13.85 -2.38
CA HIS A 207 19.88 12.98 -3.55
C HIS A 207 19.87 11.47 -3.27
N ARG A 208 19.42 11.03 -2.09
CA ARG A 208 19.35 9.60 -1.72
C ARG A 208 18.01 8.95 -2.03
N HIS A 209 16.96 9.75 -2.10
CA HIS A 209 15.60 9.29 -2.34
C HIS A 209 14.85 10.26 -3.24
N GLY A 210 13.67 9.85 -3.69
CA GLY A 210 12.72 10.75 -4.32
C GLY A 210 11.30 10.44 -3.89
N ASP A 211 10.42 11.38 -4.18
CA ASP A 211 9.04 11.41 -3.74
C ASP A 211 8.12 11.60 -4.94
N TYR A 212 7.17 10.70 -5.13
CA TYR A 212 6.00 10.97 -5.96
C TYR A 212 4.94 11.63 -5.07
N ILE A 213 4.52 12.85 -5.39
CA ILE A 213 3.59 13.64 -4.56
C ILE A 213 2.39 14.08 -5.38
N VAL A 214 1.19 13.88 -4.82
CA VAL A 214 -0.08 14.47 -5.28
C VAL A 214 -0.59 15.41 -4.19
N SER A 215 -0.65 16.71 -4.49
CA SER A 215 -1.14 17.74 -3.55
C SER A 215 -2.30 18.58 -4.12
N ASP A 216 -2.59 18.43 -5.41
CA ASP A 216 -3.77 19.05 -6.03
C ASP A 216 -5.05 18.39 -5.52
N ILE A 217 -5.94 19.19 -4.91
CA ILE A 217 -7.15 18.69 -4.26
C ILE A 217 -8.07 18.00 -5.26
N SER A 218 -8.21 18.52 -6.48
CA SER A 218 -9.07 17.92 -7.51
C SER A 218 -8.55 16.53 -7.89
N ALA A 219 -7.24 16.40 -8.17
CA ALA A 219 -6.62 15.11 -8.45
C ALA A 219 -6.74 14.11 -7.29
N LEU A 220 -6.62 14.56 -6.04
CA LEU A 220 -6.82 13.71 -4.88
C LEU A 220 -8.24 13.13 -4.83
N ILE A 221 -9.25 13.95 -5.10
CA ILE A 221 -10.68 13.57 -5.06
C ILE A 221 -11.08 12.70 -6.24
N GLU A 222 -10.61 13.04 -7.44
CA GLU A 222 -11.05 12.39 -8.68
C GLU A 222 -10.28 11.11 -8.99
N LYS A 223 -9.06 10.96 -8.46
CA LYS A 223 -8.14 9.88 -8.85
C LYS A 223 -7.67 9.07 -7.66
N ILE A 224 -7.07 9.72 -6.66
CA ILE A 224 -6.39 9.01 -5.57
C ILE A 224 -7.36 8.36 -4.58
N ILE A 225 -8.36 9.10 -4.10
CA ILE A 225 -9.39 8.55 -3.19
C ILE A 225 -10.17 7.41 -3.87
N PRO A 226 -10.72 7.56 -5.09
CA PRO A 226 -11.43 6.46 -5.75
C PRO A 226 -10.56 5.22 -5.92
N PHE A 227 -9.28 5.39 -6.25
CA PHE A 227 -8.34 4.29 -6.37
C PHE A 227 -8.20 3.51 -5.05
N PHE A 228 -7.89 4.18 -3.94
CA PHE A 228 -7.69 3.50 -2.66
C PHE A 228 -9.00 3.09 -1.95
N THR A 229 -10.14 3.64 -2.37
CA THR A 229 -11.46 3.10 -2.02
C THR A 229 -11.75 1.78 -2.72
N GLN A 230 -11.26 1.58 -3.95
CA GLN A 230 -11.41 0.33 -4.69
C GLN A 230 -10.33 -0.70 -4.30
N TYR A 231 -9.08 -0.26 -4.18
CA TYR A 231 -7.91 -1.08 -3.85
C TYR A 231 -7.40 -0.68 -2.47
N LYS A 232 -7.90 -1.37 -1.44
CA LYS A 232 -7.74 -0.98 -0.05
C LYS A 232 -6.28 -0.98 0.42
N ILE A 233 -5.94 0.01 1.23
CA ILE A 233 -4.72 0.03 2.03
C ILE A 233 -4.86 -1.02 3.14
N ILE A 234 -3.75 -1.68 3.47
CA ILE A 234 -3.70 -2.75 4.47
C ILE A 234 -2.93 -2.24 5.69
N GLY A 235 -3.32 -2.71 6.88
CA GLY A 235 -2.66 -2.38 8.13
C GLY A 235 -3.10 -1.06 8.74
N ILE A 236 -2.35 -0.60 9.74
CA ILE A 236 -2.67 0.62 10.48
C ILE A 236 -2.76 1.87 9.60
N LYS A 237 -2.08 1.86 8.45
CA LYS A 237 -2.10 2.95 7.48
C LYS A 237 -3.48 3.13 6.84
N GLU A 238 -4.33 2.11 6.84
CA GLU A 238 -5.73 2.25 6.42
C GLU A 238 -6.44 3.29 7.31
N GLN A 239 -6.19 3.27 8.62
CA GLN A 239 -6.76 4.26 9.51
C GLN A 239 -6.24 5.68 9.21
N ASP A 240 -4.97 5.80 8.80
CA ASP A 240 -4.39 7.09 8.39
C ASP A 240 -5.06 7.61 7.12
N TYR A 241 -5.29 6.72 6.14
CA TYR A 241 -6.05 7.01 4.93
C TYR A 241 -7.47 7.48 5.23
N LEU A 242 -8.17 6.86 6.18
CA LEU A 242 -9.53 7.24 6.56
C LEU A 242 -9.58 8.63 7.22
N CYS A 243 -8.68 8.91 8.17
CA CYS A 243 -8.57 10.26 8.77
C CYS A 243 -8.22 11.31 7.71
N TRP A 244 -7.36 10.97 6.76
CA TRP A 244 -6.99 11.85 5.65
C TRP A 244 -8.16 12.12 4.69
N CYS A 245 -8.96 11.11 4.36
CA CYS A 245 -10.21 11.27 3.61
C CYS A 245 -11.20 12.21 4.32
N GLU A 246 -11.32 12.08 5.64
CA GLU A 246 -12.19 12.95 6.44
C GLU A 246 -11.71 14.41 6.41
N ALA A 247 -10.40 14.63 6.55
CA ALA A 247 -9.82 15.97 6.43
C ALA A 247 -10.08 16.58 5.04
N ILE A 248 -9.98 15.80 3.96
CA ILE A 248 -10.32 16.24 2.60
C ILE A 248 -11.81 16.59 2.48
N ASN A 249 -12.71 15.82 3.09
CA ASN A 249 -14.14 16.14 3.10
C ASN A 249 -14.44 17.49 3.79
N LEU A 250 -13.73 17.82 4.87
CA LEU A 250 -13.80 19.14 5.51
C LEU A 250 -13.29 20.25 4.58
N ILE A 251 -12.30 19.95 3.73
CA ILE A 251 -11.78 20.89 2.74
C ILE A 251 -12.78 21.13 1.61
N ILE A 252 -13.38 20.07 1.07
CA ILE A 252 -14.43 20.12 0.04
C ILE A 252 -15.60 20.98 0.52
N ALA A 253 -16.06 20.73 1.74
CA ALA A 253 -17.15 21.47 2.37
C ALA A 253 -16.76 22.91 2.80
N LYS A 254 -15.54 23.36 2.50
CA LYS A 254 -14.97 24.65 2.89
C LYS A 254 -14.94 24.91 4.41
N LYS A 255 -15.15 23.89 5.25
CA LYS A 255 -15.13 23.98 6.71
C LYS A 255 -13.75 24.33 7.26
N HIS A 256 -12.67 23.95 6.58
CA HIS A 256 -11.31 24.38 6.89
C HIS A 256 -11.10 25.91 6.90
N LEU A 257 -12.08 26.71 6.46
CA LEU A 257 -12.08 28.17 6.53
C LEU A 257 -12.77 28.72 7.79
N THR A 258 -13.20 27.87 8.71
CA THR A 258 -13.74 28.25 10.03
C THR A 258 -12.85 27.70 11.16
N LEU A 259 -12.90 28.31 12.34
CA LEU A 259 -12.12 27.85 13.50
C LEU A 259 -12.53 26.44 13.92
N GLU A 260 -13.83 26.15 13.92
CA GLU A 260 -14.37 24.84 14.27
C GLU A 260 -13.88 23.76 13.30
N GLY A 261 -13.84 24.05 12.00
CA GLY A 261 -13.34 23.12 11.01
C GLY A 261 -11.82 22.93 11.09
N ILE A 262 -11.06 23.97 11.42
CA ILE A 262 -9.62 23.83 11.73
C ILE A 262 -9.41 22.94 12.96
N ASP A 263 -10.21 23.11 14.01
CA ASP A 263 -10.13 22.28 15.21
C ASP A 263 -10.52 20.83 14.96
N GLN A 264 -11.50 20.58 14.08
CA GLN A 264 -11.80 19.23 13.58
C GLN A 264 -10.58 18.60 12.89
N ILE A 265 -9.90 19.33 11.99
CA ILE A 265 -8.69 18.83 11.32
C ILE A 265 -7.55 18.61 12.32
N ARG A 266 -7.39 19.45 13.35
CA ARG A 266 -6.41 19.24 14.42
C ARG A 266 -6.67 17.95 15.20
N LYS A 267 -7.94 17.66 15.52
CA LYS A 267 -8.33 16.40 16.18
C LYS A 267 -7.99 15.18 15.32
N LEU A 268 -8.26 15.25 14.01
CA LEU A 268 -7.86 14.19 13.07
C LEU A 268 -6.34 13.98 13.07
N ARG A 269 -5.55 15.05 13.18
CA ARG A 269 -4.07 14.95 13.20
C ARG A 269 -3.58 14.12 14.38
N GLY A 270 -4.21 14.28 15.55
CA GLY A 270 -3.90 13.51 16.75
C GLY A 270 -4.11 12.00 16.58
N ASN A 271 -4.96 11.61 15.62
CA ASN A 271 -5.29 10.23 15.33
C ASN A 271 -4.68 9.76 14.00
N MET A 272 -3.50 10.26 13.59
CA MET A 272 -2.88 9.89 12.32
C MET A 272 -1.36 9.73 12.43
N ASN A 273 -0.79 8.82 11.63
CA ASN A 273 0.64 8.60 11.45
C ASN A 273 1.37 8.44 12.80
N THR A 274 2.41 9.22 13.06
CA THR A 274 3.22 9.17 14.28
C THR A 274 2.48 9.64 15.53
N SER A 275 1.38 10.38 15.37
CA SER A 275 0.58 10.87 16.50
C SER A 275 -0.46 9.86 16.96
N ARG A 276 -0.76 8.84 16.15
CA ARG A 276 -1.76 7.81 16.48
C ARG A 276 -1.33 7.03 17.72
N VAL A 277 -2.07 7.22 18.81
CA VAL A 277 -1.99 6.38 20.01
C VAL A 277 -2.81 5.11 19.75
N LEU A 278 -2.17 3.95 19.89
CA LEU A 278 -2.88 2.68 19.86
C LEU A 278 -3.43 2.45 21.26
N VAL A 279 -4.76 2.38 21.37
CA VAL A 279 -5.38 1.88 22.58
C VAL A 279 -5.17 0.37 22.56
N GLU A 280 -4.57 -0.19 23.62
CA GLU A 280 -4.56 -1.63 23.87
C GLU A 280 -5.98 -2.08 24.26
N SER A 281 -6.91 -1.99 23.32
CA SER A 281 -8.24 -2.55 23.46
C SER A 281 -8.48 -3.46 22.27
N GLU A 282 -8.42 -4.76 22.57
CA GLU A 282 -8.86 -5.89 21.76
C GLU A 282 -8.23 -6.01 20.36
N SER A 283 -7.24 -6.91 20.27
CA SER A 283 -6.85 -7.51 18.99
C SER A 283 -8.11 -7.92 18.23
N PRO A 284 -8.41 -7.37 17.04
CA PRO A 284 -9.46 -7.91 16.21
C PRO A 284 -8.91 -9.20 15.61
N CYS A 285 -9.21 -10.32 16.24
CA CYS A 285 -9.25 -11.60 15.55
C CYS A 285 -10.33 -11.48 14.47
N LEU A 286 -9.94 -11.20 13.23
CA LEU A 286 -10.82 -11.38 12.09
C LEU A 286 -10.85 -12.88 11.80
N GLU A 287 -11.87 -13.56 12.31
CA GLU A 287 -12.18 -14.94 11.95
C GLU A 287 -12.53 -15.01 10.45
N VAL A 288 -11.81 -15.85 9.72
CA VAL A 288 -12.14 -16.22 8.35
C VAL A 288 -13.00 -17.48 8.39
N GLY A 289 -14.26 -17.33 7.97
CA GLY A 289 -15.02 -18.35 7.25
C GLY A 289 -15.59 -19.53 8.04
N LYS A 290 -16.79 -19.36 8.59
CA LYS A 290 -17.86 -20.39 8.58
C LYS A 290 -19.22 -19.71 8.40
N GLU A 291 -20.05 -20.26 7.53
CA GLU A 291 -21.47 -19.92 7.41
C GLU A 291 -22.21 -20.19 8.74
N ILE A 292 -23.15 -19.30 9.13
CA ILE A 292 -24.51 -19.58 9.65
C ILE A 292 -25.14 -18.28 10.20
N ILE A 293 -26.22 -17.88 9.54
CA ILE A 293 -27.54 -17.38 9.99
C ILE A 293 -27.70 -16.70 11.38
N SER A 294 -28.38 -15.54 11.32
CA SER A 294 -29.22 -14.84 12.30
C SER A 294 -28.66 -14.45 13.67
N ASN A 295 -28.48 -13.12 13.81
CA ASN A 295 -28.90 -12.24 14.91
C ASN A 295 -27.75 -11.35 15.39
N VAL A 296 -27.61 -10.20 14.71
CA VAL A 296 -26.90 -9.06 15.27
C VAL A 296 -27.79 -7.83 15.15
N ASN A 297 -28.28 -7.37 16.30
CA ASN A 297 -28.93 -6.08 16.44
C ASN A 297 -27.92 -4.95 16.15
N VAL A 298 -28.03 -4.39 14.95
CA VAL A 298 -28.08 -2.96 14.62
C VAL A 298 -27.12 -2.03 15.39
N ILE A 299 -25.89 -1.93 14.91
CA ILE A 299 -25.17 -0.65 14.89
C ILE A 299 -25.57 0.01 13.55
N LYS A 300 -26.19 1.20 13.61
CA LYS A 300 -26.79 1.93 12.47
C LYS A 300 -25.84 2.03 11.26
N ARG A 301 -25.90 1.04 10.36
CA ARG A 301 -25.51 1.18 8.96
C ARG A 301 -26.34 2.33 8.40
N ARG A 302 -25.72 3.37 7.84
CA ARG A 302 -26.46 4.34 7.02
C ARG A 302 -27.21 3.53 5.96
N LEU A 303 -28.54 3.51 6.05
CA LEU A 303 -29.40 2.86 5.08
C LEU A 303 -28.96 3.30 3.68
N VAL A 304 -28.53 2.34 2.88
CA VAL A 304 -28.29 2.52 1.47
C VAL A 304 -29.66 2.79 0.87
N LYS A 305 -29.96 4.06 0.59
CA LYS A 305 -31.27 4.44 0.05
C LYS A 305 -31.29 4.16 -1.45
N PRO A 306 -32.23 3.34 -1.96
CA PRO A 306 -32.44 3.20 -3.38
C PRO A 306 -32.82 4.55 -4.00
N ILE A 307 -32.43 4.75 -5.25
CA ILE A 307 -32.63 5.99 -5.98
C ILE A 307 -33.25 5.68 -7.34
N ARG A 308 -34.20 6.51 -7.73
CA ARG A 308 -34.81 6.51 -9.05
C ARG A 308 -34.28 7.69 -9.85
N VAL A 309 -33.90 7.44 -11.10
CA VAL A 309 -33.44 8.43 -12.06
C VAL A 309 -34.41 8.45 -13.23
N GLN A 310 -34.97 9.61 -13.53
CA GLN A 310 -35.84 9.82 -14.69
C GLN A 310 -35.12 10.66 -15.73
N GLU A 311 -35.01 10.16 -16.96
CA GLU A 311 -34.47 10.89 -18.09
C GLU A 311 -35.54 11.77 -18.74
N VAL A 312 -35.25 13.06 -18.88
CA VAL A 312 -36.23 14.06 -19.35
C VAL A 312 -36.54 13.92 -20.84
N LYS A 313 -35.54 13.54 -21.66
CA LYS A 313 -35.73 13.42 -23.12
C LYS A 313 -36.44 12.13 -23.53
N SER A 314 -36.10 11.02 -22.88
CA SER A 314 -36.60 9.69 -23.24
C SER A 314 -37.83 9.27 -22.42
N GLY A 315 -38.12 9.96 -21.31
CA GLY A 315 -39.13 9.56 -20.32
C GLY A 315 -38.73 8.31 -19.54
N LYS A 316 -37.57 7.71 -19.82
CA LYS A 316 -37.13 6.45 -19.23
C LYS A 316 -36.84 6.62 -17.75
N THR A 317 -37.36 5.70 -16.95
CA THR A 317 -37.12 5.66 -15.50
C THR A 317 -36.25 4.45 -15.16
N LEU A 318 -35.18 4.68 -14.40
CA LEU A 318 -34.22 3.68 -13.97
C LEU A 318 -34.15 3.67 -12.44
N ASN A 319 -34.20 2.48 -11.84
CA ASN A 319 -34.06 2.33 -10.40
C ASN A 319 -32.68 1.73 -10.09
N PHE A 320 -32.03 2.26 -9.06
CA PHE A 320 -30.73 1.81 -8.58
C PHE A 320 -30.81 1.52 -7.09
N SER A 321 -30.05 0.53 -6.64
CA SER A 321 -29.98 0.16 -5.22
C SER A 321 -29.33 1.24 -4.36
N SER A 322 -28.56 2.16 -4.96
CA SER A 322 -27.88 3.25 -4.26
C SER A 322 -27.53 4.45 -5.15
N ILE A 323 -27.28 5.60 -4.52
CA ILE A 323 -26.71 6.80 -5.17
C ILE A 323 -25.39 6.47 -5.90
N ARG A 324 -24.56 5.58 -5.34
CA ARG A 324 -23.28 5.20 -5.93
C ARG A 324 -23.46 4.44 -7.23
N GLU A 325 -24.44 3.55 -7.29
CA GLU A 325 -24.75 2.78 -8.49
C GLU A 325 -25.33 3.67 -9.60
N ALA A 326 -26.25 4.58 -9.26
CA ALA A 326 -26.76 5.58 -10.19
C ALA A 326 -25.62 6.48 -10.72
N TYR A 327 -24.67 6.86 -9.88
CA TYR A 327 -23.49 7.60 -10.28
C TYR A 327 -22.64 6.84 -11.32
N LEU A 328 -22.30 5.57 -11.06
CA LEU A 328 -21.48 4.78 -11.98
C LEU A 328 -22.12 4.66 -13.38
N TYR A 329 -23.45 4.53 -13.42
CA TYR A 329 -24.21 4.52 -14.67
C TYR A 329 -24.16 5.88 -15.40
N LEU A 330 -24.47 6.96 -14.68
CA LEU A 330 -24.61 8.30 -15.27
C LEU A 330 -23.29 9.00 -15.57
N LEU A 331 -22.19 8.58 -14.93
CA LEU A 331 -20.86 9.11 -15.20
C LEU A 331 -20.47 8.89 -16.67
N ASN A 332 -20.77 7.70 -17.20
CA ASN A 332 -20.37 7.31 -18.55
C ASN A 332 -21.31 7.87 -19.63
N ILE A 333 -22.56 8.17 -19.29
CA ILE A 333 -23.58 8.60 -20.26
C ILE A 333 -23.72 10.12 -20.27
N ASN A 334 -24.00 10.72 -19.12
CA ASN A 334 -24.37 12.13 -18.99
C ASN A 334 -23.30 12.94 -18.22
N LYS A 335 -22.15 12.34 -17.89
CA LYS A 335 -21.06 12.95 -17.09
C LYS A 335 -21.59 13.57 -15.79
N VAL A 336 -22.56 12.92 -15.14
CA VAL A 336 -23.16 13.42 -13.88
C VAL A 336 -22.28 12.99 -12.71
N SER A 337 -21.84 13.94 -11.89
CA SER A 337 -21.03 13.63 -10.70
C SER A 337 -21.90 13.13 -9.56
N ILE A 338 -21.33 12.33 -8.64
CA ILE A 338 -22.05 11.85 -7.46
C ILE A 338 -22.55 13.02 -6.58
N SER A 339 -21.77 14.10 -6.50
CA SER A 339 -22.15 15.32 -5.76
C SER A 339 -23.37 16.02 -6.39
N THR A 340 -23.49 15.95 -7.72
CA THR A 340 -24.65 16.47 -8.46
C THR A 340 -25.89 15.66 -8.12
N ILE A 341 -25.80 14.33 -8.10
CA ILE A 341 -26.93 13.47 -7.73
C ILE A 341 -27.38 13.78 -6.31
N SER A 342 -26.46 13.82 -5.34
CA SER A 342 -26.79 14.12 -3.94
C SER A 342 -27.37 15.53 -3.73
N ARG A 343 -26.90 16.54 -4.50
CA ARG A 343 -27.37 17.92 -4.39
C ARG A 343 -28.78 18.12 -4.95
N TYR A 344 -29.15 17.35 -5.96
CA TYR A 344 -30.42 17.51 -6.68
C TYR A 344 -31.45 16.40 -6.39
N LEU A 345 -31.11 15.46 -5.51
CA LEU A 345 -32.02 14.43 -5.02
C LEU A 345 -33.27 15.07 -4.39
N ASP A 346 -34.46 14.61 -4.82
CA ASP A 346 -35.78 15.05 -4.36
C ASP A 346 -36.11 16.53 -4.62
N THR A 347 -35.27 17.25 -5.37
CA THR A 347 -35.51 18.66 -5.68
C THR A 347 -36.49 18.87 -6.83
N GLY A 348 -36.81 17.81 -7.60
CA GLY A 348 -37.61 17.87 -8.82
C GLY A 348 -36.94 18.61 -10.00
N LYS A 349 -35.76 19.19 -9.80
CA LYS A 349 -35.04 19.94 -10.84
C LYS A 349 -34.26 19.00 -11.75
N SER A 350 -34.41 19.19 -13.06
CA SER A 350 -33.60 18.48 -14.06
C SER A 350 -32.18 19.02 -14.10
N VAL A 351 -31.20 18.13 -14.08
CA VAL A 351 -29.78 18.45 -14.26
C VAL A 351 -29.16 17.46 -15.22
N LYS A 352 -28.51 17.97 -16.28
CA LYS A 352 -27.95 17.19 -17.38
C LYS A 352 -28.93 16.16 -17.98
N GLY A 353 -30.21 16.54 -18.05
CA GLY A 353 -31.26 15.71 -18.63
C GLY A 353 -31.84 14.63 -17.71
N CYS A 354 -31.48 14.62 -16.42
CA CYS A 354 -31.99 13.66 -15.44
C CYS A 354 -32.65 14.36 -14.23
N VAL A 355 -33.65 13.72 -13.63
CA VAL A 355 -34.26 14.08 -12.34
C VAL A 355 -34.07 12.91 -11.37
N PHE A 356 -33.80 13.21 -10.10
CA PHE A 356 -33.39 12.24 -9.08
C PHE A 356 -34.40 12.19 -7.94
N PHE A 357 -34.88 10.98 -7.59
CA PHE A 357 -35.82 10.77 -6.50
C PHE A 357 -35.31 9.68 -5.55
N SER A 358 -35.37 9.92 -4.25
CA SER A 358 -35.19 8.87 -3.26
C SER A 358 -36.39 7.95 -3.31
N VAL A 359 -36.13 6.64 -3.22
CA VAL A 359 -37.18 5.64 -3.10
C VAL A 359 -37.21 5.23 -1.63
N ASN A 360 -38.30 5.54 -0.94
CA ASN A 360 -38.56 4.93 0.35
C ASN A 360 -39.03 3.49 0.07
N ASN A 361 -38.52 2.52 0.84
CA ASN A 361 -39.01 1.15 0.79
C ASN A 361 -40.43 1.10 1.41
N ILE A 362 -41.43 1.50 0.63
CA ILE A 362 -42.88 1.33 0.85
C ILE A 362 -43.44 1.34 -0.60
N ASP A 363 -43.91 0.27 -1.22
CA ASP A 363 -44.41 -1.05 -0.78
C ASP A 363 -43.65 -2.23 -1.39
#